data_AF-A0A3C2C1H1-F1
#
_entry.id   AF-A0A3C2C1H1-F1
#
_cell.length_a   1.000
_cell.length_b   1.000
_cell.length_c   1.000
_cell.angle_alpha   90.00
_cell.angle_beta   90.00
_cell.angle_gamma   90.00
#
_symmetry.space_group_name_H-M   'P 1'
#
loop_
_entity.id
_entity.type
_entity.pdbx_description
1 polymer ?
#
loop_
_entity_poly.entity_id
_entity_poly.type
_entity_poly.pdbx_seq_one_letter_code
_entity_poly.pdbx_strand_id
1 'polypeptide(L)' 'GQDVPETKPILEINPAHPLVKKLKTKVDEDLVNVLFDQAVLSEGGQLKDPAEFVKRMNKLIN' A
#
# COMPACT_ATOMS: atom_id res chain seq x y z
N GLY A 1 -28.47 -7.96 17.32
CA GLY A 1 -27.89 -7.32 16.13
C GLY A 1 -27.25 -8.41 15.31
N GLN A 2 -27.38 -8.37 13.98
CA GLN A 2 -26.68 -9.31 13.12
C GLN A 2 -25.24 -8.83 12.93
N ASP A 3 -24.27 -9.74 13.03
CA ASP A 3 -22.88 -9.48 12.65
C ASP A 3 -22.84 -9.16 11.16
N VAL A 4 -22.56 -7.91 10.82
CA VAL A 4 -22.29 -7.53 9.45
C VAL A 4 -20.93 -8.12 9.09
N PRO A 5 -20.82 -8.94 8.02
CA PRO A 5 -19.54 -9.50 7.62
C PRO A 5 -18.55 -8.37 7.34
N GLU A 6 -17.33 -8.46 7.90
CA GLU A 6 -16.24 -7.58 7.48
C GLU A 6 -15.94 -7.82 5.99
N THR A 7 -16.28 -6.84 5.15
CA THR A 7 -15.88 -6.85 3.75
C THR A 7 -14.46 -6.33 3.63
N LYS A 8 -13.55 -7.15 3.09
CA LYS A 8 -12.19 -6.69 2.78
C LYS A 8 -12.22 -5.68 1.63
N PRO A 9 -11.49 -4.56 1.72
CA PRO A 9 -11.41 -3.58 0.64
C PRO A 9 -10.69 -4.15 -0.59
N ILE A 10 -10.94 -3.54 -1.75
CA ILE A 10 -10.27 -3.85 -3.02
C ILE A 10 -9.13 -2.85 -3.20
N LEU A 11 -7.91 -3.34 -3.36
CA LEU A 11 -6.76 -2.50 -3.70
C LEU A 11 -6.72 -2.25 -5.22
N GLU A 12 -6.98 -1.01 -5.62
CA GLU A 12 -6.90 -0.59 -7.02
C GLU A 12 -5.50 -0.05 -7.35
N ILE A 13 -5.00 -0.37 -8.55
CA ILE A 13 -3.67 0.06 -9.01
C ILE A 13 -3.79 0.81 -10.34
N ASN A 14 -2.95 1.85 -10.51
CA ASN A 14 -2.79 2.54 -11.80
C ASN A 14 -1.68 1.87 -12.63
N PRO A 15 -1.99 1.09 -13.68
CA PRO A 15 -0.99 0.38 -14.46
C PRO A 15 -0.07 1.30 -15.27
N ALA A 16 -0.47 2.55 -15.49
CA ALA A 16 0.35 3.53 -16.19
C ALA A 16 1.46 4.14 -15.29
N HIS A 17 1.32 4.04 -13.96
CA HIS A 17 2.22 4.67 -13.01
C HIS A 17 3.63 4.03 -13.03
N PRO A 18 4.72 4.82 -13.05
CA PRO A 18 6.09 4.28 -13.14
C PRO A 18 6.44 3.25 -12.05
N LEU A 19 5.98 3.45 -10.81
CA LEU A 19 6.22 2.49 -9.71
C LEU A 19 5.52 1.14 -9.94
N VAL A 20 4.30 1.15 -10.47
CA VAL A 20 3.55 -0.08 -10.79
C VAL A 20 4.22 -0.82 -11.95
N LYS A 21 4.75 -0.08 -12.93
CA LYS A 21 5.54 -0.69 -14.02
C LYS A 21 6.82 -1.37 -13.51
N LYS A 22 7.49 -0.82 -12.49
CA LYS A 22 8.67 -1.47 -11.88
C LYS A 22 8.33 -2.83 -11.26
N LEU A 23 7.15 -2.95 -10.66
CA LEU A 23 6.68 -4.21 -10.05
C LEU A 23 6.44 -5.34 -11.07
N LYS A 24 6.26 -5.00 -12.36
CA LYS A 24 6.02 -6.00 -13.42
C LYS A 24 7.23 -6.90 -13.68
N THR A 25 8.44 -6.38 -13.48
CA THR A 25 9.69 -7.11 -13.79
C THR A 25 10.34 -7.72 -12.55
N LYS A 26 10.14 -7.09 -11.38
CA LYS A 26 10.60 -7.60 -10.08
C LYS A 26 9.61 -7.18 -9.01
N VAL A 27 9.17 -8.13 -8.21
CA VAL A 27 8.39 -7.83 -7.01
C VAL A 27 9.35 -7.28 -5.95
N ASP A 28 9.05 -6.07 -5.50
CA ASP A 28 9.70 -5.43 -4.37
C ASP A 28 8.65 -5.27 -3.26
N GLU A 29 8.79 -6.07 -2.20
CA GLU A 29 7.82 -6.11 -1.10
C GLU A 29 7.70 -4.75 -0.40
N ASP A 30 8.79 -3.97 -0.30
CA ASP A 30 8.72 -2.67 0.35
C ASP A 30 7.92 -1.68 -0.49
N LEU A 31 8.09 -1.72 -1.82
CA LEU A 31 7.28 -0.90 -2.73
C LEU A 31 5.80 -1.31 -2.69
N VAL A 32 5.50 -2.61 -2.65
CA VAL A 32 4.10 -3.09 -2.54
C VAL A 32 3.46 -2.61 -1.23
N ASN A 33 4.15 -2.77 -0.10
CA ASN A 33 3.65 -2.32 1.20
C ASN A 33 3.46 -0.81 1.25
N VAL A 34 4.40 -0.02 0.68
CA VAL A 34 4.26 1.44 0.60
C VAL A 34 3.05 1.85 -0.24
N LEU A 35 2.79 1.19 -1.37
CA LEU A 35 1.61 1.46 -2.19
C LEU A 35 0.31 1.12 -1.46
N PHE A 36 0.29 0.01 -0.70
CA PHE A 36 -0.86 -0.37 0.10
C PHE A 36 -1.12 0.62 1.24
N ASP A 37 -0.10 0.95 2.03
CA ASP A 37 -0.21 1.90 3.13
C ASP A 37 -0.64 3.29 2.64
N GLN A 38 -0.14 3.73 1.48
CA GLN A 38 -0.62 4.94 0.80
C GLN A 38 -2.12 4.87 0.46
N ALA A 39 -2.62 3.74 -0.04
CA ALA A 39 -4.04 3.57 -0.33
C ALA A 39 -4.88 3.67 0.96
N VAL A 40 -4.45 2.99 2.03
CA VAL A 40 -5.11 3.05 3.36
C VAL A 40 -5.16 4.49 3.88
N LEU A 41 -4.06 5.24 3.81
CA LEU A 41 -4.04 6.64 4.22
C LEU A 41 -4.96 7.52 3.34
N SER A 42 -5.01 7.24 2.04
CA SER A 42 -5.81 8.02 1.07
C SER A 42 -7.31 7.82 1.25
N GLU A 43 -7.75 6.65 1.72
CA GLU A 43 -9.16 6.41 2.08
C GLU A 43 -9.53 6.93 3.49
N GLY A 44 -8.58 7.59 4.18
CA GLY A 44 -8.77 8.11 5.54
C GLY A 44 -8.53 7.07 6.65
N GLY A 45 -7.99 5.91 6.30
CA GLY A 45 -7.58 4.88 7.23
C GLY A 45 -6.33 5.25 8.03
N GLN A 46 -6.06 4.47 9.08
CA GLN A 46 -4.87 4.62 9.91
C GLN A 46 -3.94 3.42 9.72
N LEU A 47 -2.65 3.71 9.63
CA LEU A 47 -1.65 2.64 9.57
C LEU A 47 -1.46 2.01 10.95
N LYS A 48 -1.34 0.67 10.96
CA LYS A 48 -1.02 -0.08 12.18
C LYS A 48 0.39 0.25 12.69
N ASP A 49 1.33 0.48 11.77
CA ASP A 49 2.70 0.86 12.08
C ASP A 49 3.18 1.99 11.14
N PRO A 50 2.93 3.26 11.50
CA PRO A 50 3.39 4.40 10.72
C PRO A 50 4.92 4.49 10.61
N ALA A 51 5.67 3.98 11.59
CA ALA A 51 7.13 4.07 11.60
C ALA A 51 7.74 3.13 10.55
N GLU A 52 7.19 1.92 10.40
CA GLU A 52 7.62 1.00 9.37
C GLU A 52 7.31 1.53 7.96
N PHE A 53 6.15 2.19 7.75
CA PHE A 53 5.85 2.88 6.49
C PHE A 53 6.92 3.93 6.13
N VAL A 54 7.25 4.83 7.07
CA VAL A 54 8.28 5.86 6.85
C VAL A 54 9.64 5.23 6.54
N LYS A 55 10.00 4.16 7.24
CA LYS A 55 11.25 3.43 7.03
C LYS A 55 11.33 2.81 5.63
N ARG A 56 10.26 2.15 5.15
CA ARG A 56 10.19 1.61 3.78
C ARG A 56 10.27 2.71 2.74
N MET A 57 9.55 3.82 2.94
CA MET A 57 9.59 4.96 2.04
C MET A 57 11.02 5.52 1.93
N ASN A 58 11.72 5.70 3.05
CA ASN A 58 13.11 6.16 3.06
C ASN A 58 14.06 5.18 2.34
N LYS A 59 13.83 3.87 2.47
CA LYS A 59 14.62 2.84 1.76
C LYS A 59 14.43 2.88 0.24
N LEU A 60 13.29 3.37 -0.25
CA LEU A 60 13.00 3.47 -1.69
C LEU A 60 13.52 4.78 -2.32
N ILE A 61 13.78 5.80 -1.50
CA ILE A 61 14.28 7.11 -1.93
C ILE A 61 15.82 7.16 -1.94
N ASN A 62 16.45 6.51 -0.97
CA ASN A 62 17.90 6.47 -0.79
C ASN A 62 18.57 5.34 -1.58
#